data_AF-A0A5C5XQP1-F1
#
_entry.id   AF-A0A5C5XQP1-F1
#
_cell.length_a   1.000
_cell.length_b   1.000
_cell.length_c   1.000
_cell.angle_alpha   90.00
_cell.angle_beta   90.00
_cell.angle_gamma   90.00
#
_symmetry.space_group_name_H-M   'P 1'
#
loop_
_entity.id
_entity.type
_entity.pdbx_description
1 polymer ?
#
loop_
_entity_poly.entity_id
_entity_poly.type
_entity_poly.pdbx_seq_one_letter_code
_entity_poly.pdbx_strand_id
1 'polypeptide(L)'
;MLTRLFSFAVLIFLVGTGCSDPANHANTPAIGGSASIQGQPRMALHMSQTYLTDETRLEVSVDRDSALSAPRWNPGDANPPLPAADALRLANDALAKLTVPGISNPWNLDHIELRELAIPRKNKESCWCWTMVYHQLANEHEPIPHLEIRVLMDGKVFTPSVIEAPIHLEY
;
A
#
# COMPACT_ATOMS: atom_id res chain seq x y z
N MET A 1 -1.42 -2.14 49.78
CA MET A 1 -1.72 -3.58 49.68
C MET A 1 -3.23 -3.75 49.73
N LEU A 2 -3.89 -3.94 48.58
CA LEU A 2 -5.25 -4.48 48.54
C LEU A 2 -5.42 -5.18 47.18
N THR A 3 -5.55 -6.49 47.26
CA THR A 3 -5.67 -7.48 46.18
C THR A 3 -7.10 -7.47 45.63
N ARG A 4 -7.29 -7.43 44.31
CA ARG A 4 -8.51 -7.95 43.68
C ARG A 4 -8.17 -8.75 42.44
N LEU A 5 -8.20 -10.07 42.64
CA LEU A 5 -8.31 -11.10 41.61
C LEU A 5 -9.68 -10.98 40.94
N PHE A 6 -9.71 -10.90 39.61
CA PHE A 6 -10.88 -11.28 38.83
C PHE A 6 -10.53 -12.48 37.98
N SER A 7 -11.11 -13.61 38.39
CA SER A 7 -11.12 -14.88 37.69
C SER A 7 -12.37 -14.90 36.81
N PHE A 8 -12.21 -15.10 35.50
CA PHE A 8 -13.32 -15.49 34.64
C PHE A 8 -12.91 -16.69 33.80
N ALA A 9 -13.58 -17.80 34.08
CA ALA A 9 -13.47 -19.06 33.38
C ALA A 9 -14.42 -19.07 32.16
N VAL A 10 -13.84 -19.51 31.04
CA VAL A 10 -14.33 -20.50 30.06
C VAL A 10 -15.80 -20.45 29.62
N LEU A 11 -16.01 -20.34 28.31
CA LEU A 11 -17.00 -21.16 27.61
C LEU A 11 -16.49 -21.53 26.20
N ILE A 12 -16.27 -22.84 26.00
CA ILE A 12 -15.93 -23.46 24.72
C ILE A 12 -17.25 -23.92 24.09
N PHE A 13 -17.50 -23.52 22.84
CA PHE A 13 -18.51 -24.17 22.00
C PHE A 13 -17.82 -25.00 20.91
N LEU A 14 -17.91 -26.32 21.07
CA LEU A 14 -17.79 -27.32 20.01
C LEU A 14 -19.22 -27.73 19.65
N VAL A 15 -19.53 -27.87 18.36
CA VAL A 15 -20.38 -28.92 17.73
C VAL A 15 -20.70 -28.47 16.30
N GLY A 16 -20.53 -29.38 15.33
CA GLY A 16 -21.15 -29.24 14.02
C GLY A 16 -20.45 -29.99 12.88
N THR A 17 -20.27 -31.30 12.99
CA THR A 17 -19.90 -32.17 11.87
C THR A 17 -21.10 -32.36 10.92
N GLY A 18 -20.88 -32.15 9.62
CA GLY A 18 -21.82 -32.53 8.56
C GLY A 18 -21.07 -33.02 7.31
N CYS A 19 -20.94 -34.33 7.17
CA CYS A 19 -20.86 -35.04 5.88
C CYS A 19 -22.31 -35.16 5.35
N SER A 20 -22.69 -35.27 4.07
CA SER A 20 -22.05 -35.78 2.84
C SER A 20 -22.87 -35.25 1.64
N ASP A 21 -22.28 -35.12 0.45
CA ASP A 21 -22.59 -36.01 -0.69
C ASP A 21 -21.80 -35.65 -1.96
N PRO A 22 -21.33 -36.65 -2.74
CA PRO A 22 -20.70 -36.46 -4.04
C PRO A 22 -21.65 -36.80 -5.19
N ALA A 23 -21.74 -35.93 -6.21
CA ALA A 23 -22.24 -36.34 -7.52
C ALA A 23 -21.66 -35.45 -8.63
N ASN A 24 -20.86 -36.10 -9.48
CA ASN A 24 -20.46 -35.74 -10.84
C ASN A 24 -21.57 -35.03 -11.64
N HIS A 25 -21.20 -34.08 -12.51
CA HIS A 25 -21.17 -34.31 -13.96
C HIS A 25 -20.76 -33.05 -14.75
N ALA A 26 -19.90 -33.30 -15.75
CA ALA A 26 -19.81 -32.64 -17.07
C ALA A 26 -18.97 -31.35 -17.24
N ASN A 27 -17.87 -31.57 -17.97
CA ASN A 27 -17.08 -30.60 -18.73
C ASN A 27 -17.92 -29.78 -19.72
N THR A 28 -17.58 -28.50 -19.92
CA THR A 28 -17.43 -27.88 -21.25
C THR A 28 -16.50 -26.65 -21.16
N PRO A 29 -15.51 -26.48 -22.05
CA PRO A 29 -14.69 -25.28 -22.10
C PRO A 29 -15.36 -24.23 -23.00
N ALA A 30 -15.66 -23.05 -22.45
CA ALA A 30 -16.02 -21.88 -23.24
C ALA A 30 -14.79 -20.96 -23.35
N ILE A 31 -14.08 -21.13 -24.47
CA ILE A 31 -13.18 -20.16 -25.07
C ILE A 31 -14.04 -19.00 -25.59
N GLY A 32 -13.59 -17.76 -25.37
CA GLY A 32 -14.02 -16.63 -26.19
C GLY A 32 -14.66 -15.49 -25.41
N GLY A 33 -13.82 -14.58 -24.92
CA GLY A 33 -14.26 -13.34 -24.33
C GLY A 33 -13.07 -12.57 -23.81
N SER A 34 -12.17 -12.15 -24.70
CA SER A 34 -11.23 -11.07 -24.41
C SER A 34 -12.05 -9.82 -24.08
N ALA A 35 -12.42 -9.69 -22.81
CA ALA A 35 -12.78 -8.40 -22.26
C ALA A 35 -11.50 -7.58 -22.32
N SER A 36 -11.37 -6.77 -23.38
CA SER A 36 -10.56 -5.57 -23.34
C SER A 36 -11.08 -4.76 -22.17
N ILE A 37 -10.49 -4.95 -20.98
CA ILE A 37 -10.64 -4.05 -19.86
C ILE A 37 -9.97 -2.76 -20.34
N GLN A 38 -10.76 -1.93 -21.02
CA GLN A 38 -10.48 -0.52 -21.20
C GLN A 38 -10.14 -0.01 -19.81
N GLY A 39 -8.84 0.20 -19.58
CA GLY A 39 -8.32 0.76 -18.35
C GLY A 39 -9.05 2.05 -18.11
N GLN A 40 -9.96 2.03 -17.13
CA GLN A 40 -10.51 3.27 -16.63
C GLN A 40 -9.31 4.13 -16.25
N PRO A 41 -9.31 5.44 -16.58
CA PRO A 41 -8.26 6.33 -16.15
C PRO A 41 -8.27 6.34 -14.63
N ARG A 42 -7.38 5.54 -14.03
CA ARG A 42 -7.11 5.57 -12.60
C ARG A 42 -6.52 6.94 -12.34
N MET A 43 -7.37 7.88 -11.94
CA MET A 43 -6.92 9.20 -11.52
C MET A 43 -6.03 8.99 -10.29
N ALA A 44 -4.73 9.16 -10.48
CA ALA A 44 -3.76 9.22 -9.40
C ALA A 44 -4.10 10.44 -8.53
N LEU A 45 -4.30 10.19 -7.25
CA LEU A 45 -4.86 11.15 -6.32
C LEU A 45 -3.77 11.95 -5.60
N HIS A 46 -2.62 11.31 -5.40
CA HIS A 46 -1.39 11.94 -4.99
C HIS A 46 -0.25 11.28 -5.76
N MET A 47 0.68 12.11 -6.21
CA MET A 47 1.85 11.70 -6.96
C MET A 47 3.07 12.30 -6.27
N SER A 48 3.91 11.49 -5.62
CA SER A 48 5.26 11.92 -5.22
C SER A 48 6.26 11.31 -6.17
N GLN A 49 7.24 12.13 -6.54
CA GLN A 49 8.32 11.76 -7.45
C GLN A 49 9.65 11.86 -6.72
N THR A 50 10.48 10.84 -6.87
CA THR A 50 11.88 10.88 -6.44
C THR A 50 12.79 10.53 -7.60
N TYR A 51 13.83 11.32 -7.79
CA TYR A 51 14.85 11.08 -8.80
C TYR A 51 15.86 10.05 -8.28
N LEU A 52 16.04 8.96 -9.03
CA LEU A 52 17.09 7.97 -8.79
C LEU A 52 18.35 8.32 -9.58
N THR A 53 18.15 8.71 -10.84
CA THR A 53 19.16 9.21 -11.78
C THR A 53 18.53 10.29 -12.65
N ASP A 54 19.31 10.92 -13.53
CA ASP A 54 18.80 11.89 -14.51
C ASP A 54 17.75 11.27 -15.47
N GLU A 55 17.81 9.95 -15.64
CA GLU A 55 16.96 9.20 -16.59
C GLU A 55 15.86 8.40 -15.90
N THR A 56 15.90 8.26 -14.57
CA THR A 56 14.99 7.38 -13.83
C THR A 56 14.34 8.10 -12.66
N ARG A 57 12.99 8.11 -12.65
CA ARG A 57 12.18 8.60 -11.53
C ARG A 57 11.31 7.49 -10.95
N LEU A 58 11.12 7.53 -9.64
CA LEU A 58 10.14 6.73 -8.94
C LEU A 58 8.90 7.57 -8.70
N GLU A 59 7.73 7.01 -9.00
CA GLU A 59 6.46 7.67 -8.79
C GLU A 59 5.52 6.76 -8.02
N VAL A 60 5.03 7.22 -6.86
CA VAL A 60 3.95 6.53 -6.13
C VAL A 60 2.63 7.24 -6.38
N SER A 61 1.64 6.46 -6.80
CA SER A 61 0.27 6.93 -7.02
C SER A 61 -0.73 6.14 -6.19
N VAL A 62 -1.60 6.84 -5.49
CA VAL A 62 -2.76 6.23 -4.81
C VAL A 62 -3.96 6.34 -5.74
N ASP A 63 -4.60 5.20 -6.03
CA ASP A 63 -5.79 5.20 -6.87
C ASP A 63 -7.01 5.75 -6.09
N ARG A 64 -7.84 6.50 -6.80
CA ARG A 64 -8.95 7.22 -6.19
C ARG A 64 -9.99 6.34 -5.53
N ASP A 65 -10.33 5.21 -6.15
CA ASP A 65 -11.40 4.36 -5.64
C ASP A 65 -10.96 3.65 -4.36
N SER A 66 -9.69 3.23 -4.27
CA SER A 66 -9.11 2.74 -3.03
C SER A 66 -9.11 3.79 -1.92
N ALA A 67 -8.69 5.02 -2.22
CA ALA A 67 -8.70 6.12 -1.25
C ALA A 67 -10.11 6.42 -0.71
N LEU A 68 -11.13 6.36 -1.57
CA LEU A 68 -12.53 6.57 -1.18
C LEU A 68 -13.12 5.40 -0.38
N SER A 69 -12.64 4.18 -0.64
CA SER A 69 -13.09 2.97 0.05
C SER A 69 -12.42 2.76 1.41
N ALA A 70 -11.27 3.39 1.65
CA ALA A 70 -10.50 3.21 2.87
C ALA A 70 -11.25 3.76 4.10
N PRO A 71 -11.16 3.09 5.26
CA PRO A 71 -11.67 3.60 6.52
C PRO A 71 -11.18 5.02 6.80
N ARG A 72 -12.10 5.88 7.23
CA ARG A 72 -11.74 7.23 7.68
C ARG A 72 -11.18 7.18 9.09
N TRP A 73 -10.31 8.12 9.39
CA TRP A 73 -9.81 8.38 10.73
C TRP A 73 -9.94 9.88 11.01
N ASN A 74 -10.28 10.25 12.24
CA ASN A 74 -10.25 11.64 12.67
C ASN A 74 -9.06 11.86 13.62
N PRO A 75 -8.32 12.97 13.52
CA PRO A 75 -7.23 13.29 14.44
C PRO A 75 -7.63 13.38 15.93
N GLY A 76 -8.93 13.52 16.22
CA GLY A 76 -9.45 13.50 17.58
C GLY A 76 -9.66 12.10 18.16
N ASP A 77 -9.62 11.05 17.33
CA ASP A 77 -9.75 9.66 17.76
C ASP A 77 -8.41 9.14 18.27
N ALA A 78 -8.44 8.28 19.30
CA ALA A 78 -7.23 7.84 19.99
C ALA A 78 -6.21 7.12 19.10
N ASN A 79 -6.68 6.32 18.13
CA ASN A 79 -5.82 5.57 17.21
C ASN A 79 -6.44 5.49 15.82
N PRO A 80 -5.63 5.50 14.74
CA PRO A 80 -6.09 5.14 13.41
C PRO A 80 -6.54 3.67 13.32
N PRO A 81 -7.42 3.33 12.37
CA PRO A 81 -7.88 1.96 12.14
C PRO A 81 -6.72 0.96 11.90
N LEU A 82 -5.62 1.45 11.32
CA LEU A 82 -4.41 0.68 11.11
C LEU A 82 -3.28 1.24 11.99
N PRO A 83 -2.74 0.48 12.96
CA PRO A 83 -1.59 0.89 13.74
C PRO A 83 -0.32 1.08 12.90
N ALA A 84 0.56 2.01 13.31
CA ALA A 84 1.81 2.31 12.60
C ALA A 84 2.71 1.07 12.43
N ALA A 85 2.77 0.19 13.44
CA ALA A 85 3.58 -1.03 13.40
C ALA A 85 3.10 -2.02 12.33
N ASP A 86 1.79 -2.18 12.19
CA ASP A 86 1.20 -3.05 11.16
C ASP A 86 1.40 -2.46 9.77
N ALA A 87 1.23 -1.14 9.64
CA ALA A 87 1.50 -0.44 8.40
C ALA A 87 2.97 -0.61 7.99
N LEU A 88 3.92 -0.45 8.92
CA LEU A 88 5.35 -0.65 8.66
C LEU A 88 5.66 -2.07 8.19
N ARG A 89 5.06 -3.09 8.83
CA ARG A 89 5.21 -4.47 8.40
C ARG A 89 4.75 -4.67 6.96
N LEU A 90 3.56 -4.15 6.62
CA LEU A 90 3.03 -4.22 5.25
C LEU A 90 3.91 -3.49 4.23
N ALA A 91 4.47 -2.33 4.60
CA ALA A 91 5.38 -1.59 3.76
C ALA A 91 6.70 -2.35 3.52
N ASN A 92 7.28 -2.95 4.56
CA ASN A 92 8.49 -3.77 4.45
C ASN A 92 8.25 -5.03 3.59
N ASP A 93 7.10 -5.68 3.74
CA ASP A 93 6.72 -6.84 2.92
C ASP A 93 6.59 -6.48 1.43
N ALA A 94 6.14 -5.25 1.13
CA ALA A 94 6.06 -4.74 -0.23
C ALA A 94 7.43 -4.29 -0.78
N LEU A 95 8.24 -3.63 0.06
CA LEU A 95 9.61 -3.23 -0.26
C LEU A 95 10.48 -4.42 -0.66
N ALA A 96 10.37 -5.55 0.07
CA ALA A 96 11.12 -6.76 -0.21
C ALA A 96 10.78 -7.40 -1.59
N LYS A 97 9.63 -7.04 -2.17
CA LYS A 97 9.18 -7.52 -3.49
C LYS A 97 9.47 -6.52 -4.60
N LEU A 98 9.83 -5.29 -4.24
CA LEU A 98 10.06 -4.22 -5.21
C LEU A 98 11.43 -4.40 -5.86
N THR A 99 11.44 -4.46 -7.19
CA THR A 99 12.67 -4.47 -7.98
C THR A 99 12.81 -3.13 -8.68
N VAL A 100 13.88 -2.40 -8.36
CA VAL A 100 14.22 -1.12 -8.99
C VAL A 100 15.49 -1.33 -9.82
N PRO A 101 15.46 -1.16 -11.16
CA PRO A 101 16.64 -1.29 -12.00
C PRO A 101 17.77 -0.36 -11.56
N GLY A 102 19.01 -0.83 -11.64
CA GLY A 102 20.19 -0.04 -11.24
C GLY A 102 20.42 0.09 -9.73
N ILE A 103 19.50 -0.43 -8.91
CA ILE A 103 19.57 -0.35 -7.46
C ILE A 103 19.95 -1.72 -6.86
N SER A 104 21.07 -1.76 -6.13
CA SER A 104 21.60 -2.99 -5.51
C SER A 104 21.75 -2.90 -3.99
N ASN A 105 21.82 -1.69 -3.43
CA ASN A 105 21.94 -1.49 -2.00
C ASN A 105 20.61 -1.75 -1.26
N PRO A 106 20.66 -2.11 0.03
CA PRO A 106 19.45 -2.21 0.84
C PRO A 106 18.86 -0.82 1.10
N TRP A 107 17.53 -0.77 1.17
CA TRP A 107 16.78 0.41 1.59
C TRP A 107 16.75 0.51 3.11
N ASN A 108 17.00 1.71 3.63
CA ASN A 108 16.92 2.03 5.05
C ASN A 108 15.70 2.89 5.30
N LEU A 109 14.94 2.58 6.35
CA LEU A 109 13.83 3.41 6.78
C LEU A 109 14.35 4.75 7.30
N ASP A 110 13.85 5.85 6.75
CA ASP A 110 14.13 7.20 7.21
C ASP A 110 13.10 7.65 8.25
N HIS A 111 11.82 7.71 7.85
CA HIS A 111 10.74 8.09 8.74
C HIS A 111 9.39 7.48 8.34
N ILE A 112 8.46 7.50 9.31
CA ILE A 112 7.08 7.06 9.17
C ILE A 112 6.18 8.20 9.64
N GLU A 113 5.17 8.54 8.85
CA GLU A 113 4.23 9.59 9.18
C GLU A 113 2.81 9.26 8.73
N LEU A 114 1.82 9.80 9.44
CA LEU A 114 0.41 9.70 9.10
C LEU A 114 0.00 10.96 8.33
N ARG A 115 -0.37 10.83 7.06
CA ARG A 115 -0.71 11.97 6.18
C ARG A 115 -2.15 11.92 5.71
N GLU A 116 -2.75 13.10 5.66
CA GLU A 116 -4.03 13.35 4.98
C GLU A 116 -3.76 13.59 3.48
N LEU A 117 -4.47 12.86 2.62
CA LEU A 117 -4.45 13.04 1.17
C LEU A 117 -5.77 13.66 0.72
N ALA A 118 -5.68 14.84 0.11
CA ALA A 118 -6.84 15.54 -0.44
C ALA A 118 -7.32 14.87 -1.74
N ILE A 119 -8.62 14.53 -1.81
CA ILE A 119 -9.25 13.92 -2.99
C ILE A 119 -9.82 15.05 -3.88
N PRO A 120 -9.31 15.27 -5.11
CA PRO A 120 -9.78 16.38 -5.95
C PRO A 120 -11.22 16.17 -6.44
N ARG A 121 -12.23 16.70 -5.72
CA ARG A 121 -13.59 17.09 -6.19
C ARG A 121 -14.45 17.68 -5.05
N LYS A 122 -15.63 18.18 -5.43
CA LYS A 122 -16.55 19.17 -4.80
C LYS A 122 -16.81 19.14 -3.28
N ASN A 123 -16.37 18.14 -2.51
CA ASN A 123 -16.76 17.94 -1.11
C ASN A 123 -15.60 17.94 -0.10
N LYS A 124 -14.41 18.46 -0.45
CA LYS A 124 -13.24 18.46 0.46
C LYS A 124 -13.00 17.08 1.09
N GLU A 125 -13.20 16.02 0.31
CA GLU A 125 -12.97 14.67 0.81
C GLU A 125 -11.47 14.44 0.96
N SER A 126 -11.11 13.73 2.02
CA SER A 126 -9.74 13.32 2.29
C SER A 126 -9.70 11.87 2.73
N CYS A 127 -8.54 11.25 2.57
CA CYS A 127 -8.23 9.96 3.17
C CYS A 127 -6.94 10.07 3.98
N TRP A 128 -6.80 9.21 4.98
CA TRP A 128 -5.58 9.11 5.77
C TRP A 128 -4.76 7.91 5.32
N CYS A 129 -3.44 8.06 5.28
CA CYS A 129 -2.52 6.98 4.94
C CYS A 129 -1.24 7.09 5.77
N TRP A 130 -0.64 5.94 6.07
CA TRP A 130 0.74 5.90 6.52
C TRP A 130 1.66 6.08 5.31
N THR A 131 2.63 6.98 5.44
CA THR A 131 3.69 7.23 4.47
C THR A 131 5.01 6.79 5.10
N MET A 132 5.74 5.93 4.42
CA MET A 132 7.06 5.45 4.83
C MET A 132 8.06 5.90 3.78
N VAL A 133 9.05 6.65 4.22
CA VAL A 133 10.15 7.10 3.37
C VAL A 133 11.36 6.25 3.68
N TYR A 134 11.94 5.68 2.63
CA TYR A 134 13.17 4.93 2.67
C TYR A 134 14.24 5.68 1.89
N HIS A 135 15.49 5.49 2.26
CA HIS A 135 16.64 6.00 1.54
C HIS A 135 17.67 4.90 1.32
N GLN A 136 18.57 5.08 0.36
CA GLN A 136 19.78 4.26 0.25
C GLN A 136 21.00 5.00 0.75
N LEU A 137 21.99 4.25 1.21
CA LEU A 137 23.33 4.82 1.38
C LEU A 137 23.87 5.13 -0.02
N ALA A 138 24.11 6.42 -0.28
CA ALA A 138 24.77 6.87 -1.49
C ALA A 138 26.27 7.06 -1.24
N ASN A 139 27.07 6.94 -2.30
CA ASN A 139 28.45 7.38 -2.27
C ASN A 139 28.51 8.90 -2.11
N GLU A 140 29.63 9.46 -1.62
CA GLU A 140 29.80 10.89 -1.27
C GLU A 140 29.48 11.90 -2.39
N HIS A 141 29.24 11.45 -3.62
CA HIS A 141 29.02 12.27 -4.81
C HIS A 141 27.75 11.94 -5.59
N GLU A 142 26.90 11.05 -5.08
CA GLU A 142 25.66 10.63 -5.75
C GLU A 142 24.42 11.15 -5.00
N PRO A 143 23.35 11.55 -5.70
CA PRO A 143 22.10 11.90 -5.05
C PRO A 143 21.58 10.71 -4.26
N ILE A 144 21.15 10.95 -3.02
CA ILE A 144 20.57 9.90 -2.16
C ILE A 144 19.24 9.47 -2.76
N PRO A 145 19.10 8.21 -3.20
CA PRO A 145 17.82 7.69 -3.65
C PRO A 145 16.84 7.69 -2.48
N HIS A 146 15.67 8.31 -2.66
CA HIS A 146 14.52 8.13 -1.76
C HIS A 146 13.43 7.31 -2.42
N LEU A 147 12.65 6.63 -1.60
CA LEU A 147 11.54 5.79 -2.01
C LEU A 147 10.41 5.96 -1.01
N GLU A 148 9.21 6.19 -1.52
CA GLU A 148 8.01 6.35 -0.71
C GLU A 148 7.06 5.18 -0.91
N ILE A 149 6.64 4.53 0.17
CA ILE A 149 5.57 3.53 0.19
C ILE A 149 4.40 4.09 1.01
N ARG A 150 3.18 3.90 0.51
CA ARG A 150 1.97 4.35 1.20
C ARG A 150 1.09 3.17 1.58
N VAL A 151 0.50 3.23 2.77
CA VAL A 151 -0.44 2.23 3.27
C VAL A 151 -1.72 2.92 3.72
N LEU A 152 -2.84 2.59 3.06
CA LEU A 152 -4.16 3.10 3.45
C LEU A 152 -4.65 2.44 4.75
N MET A 153 -5.65 3.05 5.40
CA MET A 153 -6.20 2.55 6.67
C MET A 153 -6.86 1.17 6.58
N ASP A 154 -7.13 0.65 5.38
CA ASP A 154 -7.58 -0.73 5.14
C ASP A 154 -6.43 -1.73 4.93
N GLY A 155 -5.18 -1.27 4.98
CA GLY A 155 -3.99 -2.08 4.75
C GLY A 155 -3.57 -2.22 3.28
N LYS A 156 -4.24 -1.56 2.33
CA LYS A 156 -3.77 -1.54 0.93
C LYS A 156 -2.45 -0.80 0.81
N VAL A 157 -1.49 -1.43 0.14
CA VAL A 157 -0.14 -0.90 -0.05
C VAL A 157 0.04 -0.37 -1.48
N PHE A 158 0.62 0.81 -1.60
CA PHE A 158 0.99 1.46 -2.84
C PHE A 158 2.49 1.65 -2.87
N THR A 159 3.14 0.97 -3.81
CA THR A 159 4.58 1.06 -4.07
C THR A 159 4.83 1.99 -5.25
N PRO A 160 6.01 2.63 -5.32
CA PRO A 160 6.35 3.45 -6.46
C PRO A 160 6.60 2.58 -7.70
N SER A 161 6.23 3.11 -8.86
CA SER A 161 6.59 2.59 -10.18
C SER A 161 7.78 3.36 -10.74
N VAL A 162 8.67 2.64 -11.42
CA VAL A 162 9.79 3.24 -12.15
C VAL A 162 9.25 3.85 -13.45
N ILE A 163 9.62 5.10 -13.71
CA ILE A 163 9.32 5.80 -14.96
C ILE A 163 10.64 6.24 -15.56
N GLU A 164 10.89 5.84 -16.79
CA GLU A 164 12.00 6.35 -17.60
C GLU A 164 11.68 7.79 -18.02
N ALA A 165 12.58 8.72 -17.75
CA ALA A 165 12.46 10.08 -18.21
C ALA A 165 12.58 10.09 -19.75
N PRO A 166 11.72 10.83 -20.48
CA PRO A 166 11.90 10.96 -21.92
C PRO A 166 13.27 11.59 -22.20
N ILE A 167 14.09 10.92 -23.00
CA ILE A 167 15.38 11.44 -23.47
C ILE A 167 15.05 12.71 -24.27
N HIS A 168 15.27 13.88 -23.67
CA HIS A 168 15.25 15.13 -24.42
C HIS A 168 16.50 15.15 -25.31
N LEU A 169 16.36 14.61 -26.52
CA LEU A 169 17.32 14.82 -27.60
C LEU A 169 17.20 16.28 -28.04
N GLU A 170 17.98 17.18 -27.43
CA GLU A 170 18.25 18.47 -28.04
C GLU A 170 19.13 18.23 -29.27
N TYR A 171 18.59 18.57 -30.45
CA TYR A 171 19.30 18.55 -31.74
C TYR A 171 19.88 19.93 -32.04
#